data_AF-A0A2N3I1X3-F1
#
_entry.id   AF-A0A2N3I1X3-F1
#
_cell.length_a   1.000
_cell.length_b   1.000
_cell.length_c   1.000
_cell.angle_alpha   90.00
_cell.angle_beta   90.00
_cell.angle_gamma   90.00
#
_symmetry.space_group_name_H-M   'P 1'
#
loop_
_entity.id
_entity.type
_entity.pdbx_description
1 polymer ?
#
loop_
_entity_poly.entity_id
_entity_poly.type
_entity_poly.pdbx_seq_one_letter_code
_entity_poly.pdbx_strand_id
1 'polypeptide(L)' 'MKQEVQNDLVRIKDRLRILDDKKKKVAKIIGVTDVYLSYILNGKRPLTTTVKSKLFDYLGLS' A
#
# COMPACT_ATOMS: atom_id res chain seq x y z
N MET A 1 -3.65 17.69 -4.19
CA MET A 1 -3.99 16.60 -3.24
C MET A 1 -4.42 15.30 -3.92
N LYS A 2 -5.43 15.23 -4.80
CA LYS A 2 -5.83 13.94 -5.42
C LYS A 2 -4.76 13.30 -6.33
N GLN A 3 -4.00 14.11 -7.06
CA GLN A 3 -2.95 13.64 -7.97
C GLN A 3 -1.79 12.93 -7.24
N GLU A 4 -1.35 13.49 -6.10
CA GLU A 4 -0.22 12.93 -5.33
C GLU A 4 -0.57 11.58 -4.71
N VAL A 5 -1.76 11.46 -4.11
CA VAL A 5 -2.24 10.17 -3.57
C VAL A 5 -2.38 9.13 -4.67
N GLN A 6 -2.82 9.54 -5.87
CA GLN A 6 -2.89 8.63 -7.01
C GLN A 6 -1.49 8.18 -7.45
N ASN A 7 -0.52 9.09 -7.51
CA ASN A 7 0.87 8.76 -7.84
C ASN A 7 1.50 7.83 -6.80
N ASP A 8 1.27 8.08 -5.51
CA ASP A 8 1.73 7.22 -4.42
C ASP A 8 1.16 5.81 -4.56
N LEU A 9 -0.14 5.69 -4.85
CA LEU A 9 -0.80 4.40 -5.06
C LEU A 9 -0.23 3.65 -6.26
N VAL A 10 0.10 4.35 -7.35
CA VAL A 10 0.77 3.75 -8.52
C VAL A 10 2.15 3.23 -8.14
N ARG A 11 2.99 4.06 -7.51
CA ARG A 11 4.34 3.66 -7.05
C ARG A 11 4.29 2.47 -6.10
N ILE A 12 3.35 2.50 -5.15
CA ILE A 12 3.11 1.39 -4.21
C ILE A 12 2.74 0.13 -4.98
N LYS A 13 1.78 0.19 -5.93
CA LYS A 13 1.36 -0.97 -6.73
C LYS A 13 2.48 -1.54 -7.59
N ASP A 14 3.25 -0.68 -8.25
CA ASP A 14 4.34 -1.09 -9.12
C ASP A 14 5.45 -1.76 -8.34
N ARG A 15 5.80 -1.22 -7.16
CA ARG A 15 6.81 -1.81 -6.28
C ARG A 15 6.31 -3.09 -5.62
N LEU A 16 5.01 -3.17 -5.39
CA LEU A 16 4.39 -4.33 -4.78
C LEU A 16 4.17 -5.48 -5.76
N ARG A 17 3.89 -5.22 -7.06
CA ARG A 17 3.61 -6.20 -8.16
C ARG A 17 3.32 -7.61 -7.64
N ILE A 18 2.14 -7.77 -7.03
CA ILE A 18 1.89 -8.78 -5.98
C ILE A 18 1.21 -10.05 -6.51
N LEU A 19 1.73 -11.21 -6.10
CA LEU A 19 0.98 -12.47 -5.94
C LEU A 19 0.38 -12.52 -4.53
N ASP A 20 -0.82 -13.07 -4.34
CA ASP A 20 -1.58 -12.97 -3.07
C ASP A 20 -0.78 -13.24 -1.78
N ASP A 21 0.20 -14.16 -1.80
CA ASP A 21 1.07 -14.44 -0.64
C ASP A 21 1.96 -13.27 -0.21
N LYS A 22 2.52 -12.52 -1.18
CA LYS A 22 3.29 -11.31 -0.89
C LYS A 22 2.41 -10.22 -0.29
N LYS A 23 1.14 -10.14 -0.67
CA LYS A 23 0.17 -9.16 -0.14
C LYS A 23 -0.08 -9.41 1.33
N LYS A 24 -0.34 -10.68 1.68
CA LYS A 24 -0.54 -11.13 3.06
C LYS A 24 0.68 -10.84 3.91
N LYS A 25 1.88 -11.13 3.38
CA LYS A 25 3.14 -10.85 4.07
C LYS A 25 3.33 -9.35 4.32
N VAL A 26 3.14 -8.51 3.30
CA VAL A 26 3.25 -7.04 3.42
C VAL A 26 2.27 -6.52 4.46
N ALA A 27 1.01 -6.91 4.36
CA ALA A 27 -0.04 -6.49 5.28
C ALA A 27 0.32 -6.84 6.73
N LYS A 28 0.80 -8.07 6.97
CA LYS A 28 1.28 -8.51 8.28
C LYS A 28 2.45 -7.65 8.79
N ILE A 29 3.42 -7.33 7.93
CA ILE A 29 4.61 -6.54 8.29
C ILE A 29 4.22 -5.10 8.67
N ILE A 30 3.31 -4.47 7.92
CA ILE A 30 2.85 -3.10 8.23
C ILE A 30 1.75 -3.05 9.31
N GLY A 31 1.33 -4.22 9.81
CA GLY A 31 0.35 -4.34 10.89
C GLY A 31 -1.08 -4.00 10.46
N VAL A 32 -1.49 -4.41 9.26
CA VAL A 32 -2.88 -4.30 8.79
C VAL A 32 -3.37 -5.64 8.22
N THR A 33 -4.67 -5.78 8.01
CA THR A 33 -5.20 -6.95 7.31
C THR A 33 -4.93 -6.87 5.81
N ASP A 34 -4.74 -8.03 5.17
CA ASP A 34 -4.56 -8.10 3.72
C ASP A 34 -5.80 -7.60 2.96
N VAL A 35 -7.00 -7.81 3.52
CA VAL A 35 -8.26 -7.23 3.03
C VAL A 35 -8.21 -5.70 3.07
N TYR A 36 -7.77 -5.11 4.17
CA TYR A 36 -7.67 -3.65 4.31
C TYR A 36 -6.66 -3.06 3.32
N LEU A 37 -5.48 -3.70 3.20
CA LEU A 37 -4.49 -3.32 2.19
C LEU A 37 -5.06 -3.42 0.77
N SER A 38 -5.80 -4.49 0.45
CA SER A 38 -6.50 -4.62 -0.84
C SER A 38 -7.51 -3.50 -1.09
N TYR A 39 -8.26 -3.06 -0.09
CA TYR A 39 -9.18 -1.94 -0.26
C TYR A 39 -8.47 -0.62 -0.55
N ILE A 40 -7.33 -0.37 0.08
CA ILE A 40 -6.51 0.82 -0.21
C ILE A 40 -5.97 0.75 -1.64
N LEU A 41 -5.35 -0.38 -2.01
CA LEU A 41 -4.79 -0.55 -3.36
C LEU A 41 -5.88 -0.44 -4.44
N ASN A 42 -7.09 -0.91 -4.18
CA ASN A 42 -8.20 -0.81 -5.14
C ASN A 42 -8.94 0.54 -5.09
N GLY A 43 -8.48 1.51 -4.30
CA GLY A 43 -9.12 2.82 -4.17
C GLY A 43 -10.47 2.81 -3.44
N LYS A 44 -10.86 1.68 -2.84
CA LYS A 44 -12.08 1.55 -2.02
C LYS A 44 -11.92 2.20 -0.65
N ARG A 45 -10.68 2.39 -0.19
CA ARG A 45 -10.33 3.11 1.05
C ARG A 45 -9.21 4.12 0.77
N PRO A 46 -9.21 5.27 1.45
CA PRO A 46 -8.14 6.25 1.29
C PRO A 46 -6.81 5.71 1.84
N LEU A 47 -5.71 6.08 1.19
CA LEU A 47 -4.36 5.86 1.70
C LEU A 47 -4.08 6.84 2.83
N THR A 48 -4.19 6.38 4.08
CA THR A 48 -3.84 7.19 5.25
C THR A 48 -2.33 7.44 5.34
N THR A 49 -1.92 8.54 5.96
CA THR A 49 -0.51 8.90 6.16
C THR A 49 0.28 7.81 6.88
N THR A 50 -0.31 7.19 7.91
CA THR A 50 0.32 6.09 8.66
C THR A 50 0.58 4.88 7.78
N VAL A 51 -0.40 4.46 6.97
CA VAL A 51 -0.24 3.32 6.07
C VAL A 51 0.73 3.65 4.93
N LYS A 52 0.70 4.88 4.41
CA LYS A 52 1.67 5.37 3.41
C LYS A 52 3.08 5.25 3.95
N SER A 53 3.37 5.81 5.13
CA SER A 53 4.71 5.77 5.74
C SER A 53 5.21 4.34 5.85
N LYS A 54 4.41 3.45 6.45
CA LYS A 54 4.81 2.04 6.62
C LYS A 54 5.03 1.30 5.31
N LEU A 55 4.21 1.57 4.29
CA LEU A 55 4.40 0.99 2.95
C LEU A 55 5.66 1.55 2.29
N PHE A 56 5.92 2.84 2.41
CA PHE A 56 7.09 3.49 1.83
C PHE A 56 8.38 2.96 2.50
N ASP A 57 8.40 2.86 3.83
CA ASP A 57 9.51 2.29 4.58
C ASP A 57 9.79 0.84 4.17
N TYR A 58 8.73 0.00 4.08
CA TYR A 58 8.88 -1.39 3.67
C TYR A 58 9.35 -1.54 2.21
N LEU A 59 8.87 -0.68 1.31
CA LEU A 59 9.13 -0.76 -0.12
C LEU A 59 10.40 -0.01 -0.56
N GLY A 60 11.03 0.72 0.35
CA GLY A 60 12.16 1.61 0.08
C GLY A 60 11.78 2.75 -0.85
N LEU A 61 10.58 3.31 -0.69
CA LEU A 61 10.09 4.45 -1.48
C LEU A 61 10.33 5.75 -0.71
N SER A 62 10.84 6.77 -1.40
CA SER A 62 11.01 8.15 -0.93
C SER A 62 9.95 9.10 -1.46
#